data_AF-A0AAW9KKN2-F1
#
_entry.id   AF-A0AAW9KKN2-F1
#
_cell.length_a   1.000
_cell.length_b   1.000
_cell.length_c   1.000
_cell.angle_alpha   90.00
_cell.angle_beta   90.00
_cell.angle_gamma   90.00
#
_symmetry.space_group_name_H-M   'P 1'
#
loop_
_entity.id
_entity.type
_entity.pdbx_description
1 polymer ?
#
loop_
_entity_poly.entity_id
_entity_poly.type
_entity_poly.pdbx_seq_one_letter_code
_entity_poly.pdbx_strand_id
1 'polypeptide(L)'
;VLMQEEIKNIVDEIKEELTNIRRKLHSNPELSLKEYETSKYIYEKLREFGIEEISNNIYKTTILAIIRGKNPGKTILLRADMDALPIEEMNNCDYKSLKRGVMHACGHDGHVTWMLGVAYVLNKLKDKISGN
;
A
#
# COMPACT_ATOMS: atom_id res chain seq x y z
N VAL A 1 -20.10 -14.52 -7.46
CA VAL A 1 -19.45 -15.62 -8.21
C VAL A 1 -18.52 -15.07 -9.31
N LEU A 2 -19.01 -14.48 -10.41
CA LEU A 2 -18.13 -13.98 -11.50
C LEU A 2 -17.13 -12.88 -11.06
N MET A 3 -17.60 -11.88 -10.30
CA MET A 3 -16.73 -10.79 -9.81
C MET A 3 -15.70 -11.27 -8.76
N GLN A 4 -16.01 -12.32 -8.00
CA GLN A 4 -15.07 -12.89 -7.03
C GLN A 4 -13.94 -13.63 -7.74
N GLU A 5 -14.25 -14.37 -8.81
CA GLU A 5 -13.24 -15.06 -9.62
C GLU A 5 -12.32 -14.05 -10.34
N GLU A 6 -12.90 -12.97 -10.88
CA GLU A 6 -12.12 -11.91 -11.50
C GLU A 6 -11.18 -11.21 -10.51
N ILE A 7 -11.66 -10.88 -9.30
CA ILE A 7 -10.81 -10.33 -8.23
C ILE A 7 -9.67 -11.31 -7.92
N LYS A 8 -9.97 -12.60 -7.79
CA LYS A 8 -8.96 -13.63 -7.50
C LYS A 8 -7.88 -13.67 -8.58
N ASN A 9 -8.26 -13.65 -9.85
CA ASN A 9 -7.29 -13.63 -10.96
C ASN A 9 -6.39 -12.39 -10.91
N ILE A 10 -6.96 -11.20 -10.68
CA ILE A 10 -6.17 -9.96 -10.55
C ILE A 10 -5.23 -10.02 -9.33
N VAL A 11 -5.68 -10.60 -8.21
CA VAL A 11 -4.83 -10.79 -7.02
C VAL A 11 -3.68 -11.74 -7.31
N ASP A 12 -3.94 -12.85 -8.01
CA ASP A 12 -2.90 -13.82 -8.39
C ASP A 12 -1.84 -13.17 -9.32
N GLU A 13 -2.24 -12.26 -10.22
CA GLU A 13 -1.31 -11.51 -11.08
C GLU A 13 -0.32 -10.63 -10.31
N ILE A 14 -0.74 -10.02 -9.19
CA ILE A 14 0.07 -9.05 -8.44
C ILE A 14 0.70 -9.61 -7.16
N LYS A 15 0.37 -10.85 -6.77
CA LYS A 15 0.78 -11.46 -5.50
C LYS A 15 2.28 -11.44 -5.24
N GLU A 16 3.10 -11.74 -6.26
CA GLU A 16 4.56 -11.72 -6.13
C GLU A 16 5.08 -10.30 -5.90
N GLU A 17 4.56 -9.32 -6.64
CA GLU A 17 4.91 -7.91 -6.47
C GLU A 17 4.52 -7.40 -5.08
N LEU A 18 3.34 -7.76 -4.56
CA LEU A 18 2.94 -7.42 -3.19
C LEU A 18 3.88 -8.05 -2.15
N THR A 19 4.32 -9.28 -2.37
CA THR A 19 5.30 -9.94 -1.49
C THR A 19 6.63 -9.16 -1.48
N ASN A 20 7.08 -8.71 -2.64
CA ASN A 20 8.31 -7.92 -2.78
C ASN A 20 8.17 -6.53 -2.15
N ILE A 21 7.04 -5.85 -2.35
CA ILE A 21 6.68 -4.58 -1.71
C ILE A 21 6.77 -4.73 -0.19
N ARG A 22 6.10 -5.73 0.37
CA ARG A 22 6.09 -5.95 1.83
C ARG A 22 7.49 -6.15 2.38
N ARG A 23 8.29 -7.01 1.74
CA ARG A 23 9.68 -7.26 2.14
C ARG A 23 10.52 -6.00 2.04
N LYS A 24 10.39 -5.22 0.97
CA LYS A 24 11.11 -3.96 0.80
C LYS A 24 10.76 -2.92 1.88
N LEU A 25 9.47 -2.78 2.20
CA LEU A 25 9.02 -1.91 3.28
C LEU A 25 9.56 -2.39 4.63
N HIS A 26 9.47 -3.69 4.91
CA HIS A 26 10.00 -4.30 6.13
C HIS A 26 11.51 -4.04 6.32
N SER A 27 12.30 -4.17 5.26
CA SER A 27 13.75 -3.94 5.30
C SER A 27 14.14 -2.46 5.44
N ASN A 28 13.23 -1.53 5.14
CA ASN A 28 13.51 -0.09 5.13
C ASN A 28 12.55 0.73 6.01
N PRO A 29 12.36 0.35 7.29
CA PRO A 29 11.34 0.95 8.14
C PRO A 29 11.65 2.42 8.45
N GLU A 30 10.65 3.24 8.74
CA GLU A 30 10.81 4.64 9.12
C GLU A 30 9.95 5.00 10.32
N LEU A 31 10.47 5.86 11.20
CA LEU A 31 9.75 6.28 12.40
C LEU A 31 8.58 7.20 12.06
N SER A 32 7.61 7.27 12.98
CA SER A 32 6.43 8.11 12.85
C SER A 32 6.76 9.56 12.46
N LEU A 33 6.03 10.07 11.48
CA LEU A 33 6.17 11.41 10.87
C LEU A 33 7.49 11.66 10.12
N LYS A 34 8.28 10.62 9.87
CA LYS A 34 9.56 10.66 9.14
C LYS A 34 9.64 9.59 8.04
N GLU A 35 8.50 9.05 7.61
CA GLU A 35 8.31 8.02 6.60
C GLU A 35 8.46 8.55 5.16
N TYR A 36 9.49 9.34 4.89
CA TYR A 36 9.64 10.06 3.62
C TYR A 36 9.91 9.12 2.46
N GLU A 37 10.79 8.14 2.64
CA GLU A 37 11.11 7.16 1.58
C GLU A 37 9.96 6.17 1.38
N THR A 38 9.30 5.77 2.46
CA THR A 38 8.11 4.91 2.46
C THR A 38 6.97 5.59 1.71
N SER A 39 6.69 6.85 2.03
CA SER A 39 5.68 7.67 1.36
C SER A 39 5.99 7.82 -0.13
N LYS A 40 7.23 8.19 -0.47
CA LYS A 40 7.66 8.29 -1.86
C LYS A 40 7.47 6.98 -2.63
N TYR A 41 7.86 5.86 -2.03
CA TYR A 41 7.70 4.54 -2.64
C TYR A 41 6.23 4.16 -2.87
N ILE A 42 5.35 4.42 -1.91
CA ILE A 42 3.90 4.18 -2.06
C ILE A 42 3.32 5.03 -3.20
N TYR A 43 3.70 6.31 -3.27
CA TYR A 43 3.29 7.21 -4.36
C TYR A 43 3.71 6.69 -5.73
N GLU A 44 4.97 6.26 -5.87
CA GLU A 44 5.50 5.67 -7.10
C GLU A 44 4.75 4.39 -7.48
N LYS A 45 4.47 3.50 -6.52
CA LYS A 45 3.68 2.27 -6.77
C LYS A 45 2.26 2.55 -7.20
N LEU A 46 1.56 3.49 -6.57
CA LEU A 46 0.22 3.89 -7.00
C LEU A 46 0.22 4.41 -8.45
N ARG A 47 1.24 5.18 -8.84
CA ARG A 47 1.41 5.64 -10.23
C ARG A 47 1.71 4.49 -11.20
N GLU A 48 2.59 3.57 -10.83
CA GLU A 48 2.88 2.36 -11.63
C GLU A 48 1.62 1.51 -11.83
N PHE A 49 0.72 1.50 -10.85
CA PHE A 49 -0.57 0.81 -10.92
C PHE A 49 -1.62 1.54 -11.77
N GLY A 50 -1.26 2.67 -12.39
CA GLY A 50 -2.13 3.46 -13.26
C GLY A 50 -3.19 4.25 -12.50
N ILE A 51 -2.95 4.57 -11.23
CA ILE A 51 -3.81 5.48 -10.45
C ILE A 51 -3.33 6.90 -10.70
N GLU A 52 -4.23 7.77 -11.15
CA GLU A 52 -3.89 9.12 -11.62
C GLU A 52 -4.17 10.20 -10.57
N GLU A 53 -5.28 10.07 -9.83
CA GLU A 53 -5.68 11.03 -8.80
C GLU A 53 -4.99 10.70 -7.46
N ILE A 54 -3.74 11.12 -7.34
CA ILE A 54 -2.91 10.92 -6.14
C ILE A 54 -2.42 12.27 -5.61
N SER A 55 -2.70 12.53 -4.34
CA SER A 55 -2.17 13.65 -3.58
C SER A 55 -1.18 13.13 -2.54
N ASN A 56 0.09 13.51 -2.65
CA ASN A 56 1.11 13.26 -1.63
C ASN A 56 1.43 14.54 -0.85
N ASN A 57 2.14 14.40 0.25
CA ASN A 57 2.56 15.52 1.11
C ASN A 57 1.40 16.39 1.63
N ILE A 58 0.19 15.83 1.75
CA ILE A 58 -0.99 16.53 2.30
C ILE A 58 -0.70 17.01 3.73
N TYR A 59 -0.04 16.14 4.50
CA TYR A 59 0.59 16.49 5.76
C TYR A 59 1.83 15.62 5.93
N LYS A 60 3.02 16.22 5.79
CA LYS A 60 4.31 15.51 5.83
C LYS A 60 4.36 14.34 4.85
N THR A 61 4.14 13.11 5.34
CA THR A 61 4.29 11.86 4.59
C THR A 61 2.95 11.30 4.10
N THR A 62 1.81 11.92 4.47
CA THR A 62 0.47 11.45 4.08
C THR A 62 0.25 11.40 2.57
N ILE A 63 -0.38 10.32 2.12
CA ILE A 63 -0.82 10.09 0.73
C ILE A 63 -2.33 9.82 0.72
N LEU A 64 -3.02 10.40 -0.26
CA LEU A 64 -4.40 10.11 -0.60
C LEU A 64 -4.47 9.72 -2.07
N ALA A 65 -5.11 8.61 -2.38
CA ALA A 65 -5.43 8.20 -3.74
C ALA A 65 -6.96 8.07 -3.88
N ILE A 66 -7.50 8.54 -4.99
CA ILE A 66 -8.92 8.45 -5.31
C ILE A 66 -9.07 7.55 -6.54
N ILE A 67 -9.93 6.54 -6.44
CA ILE A 67 -10.30 5.68 -7.57
C ILE A 67 -11.77 5.94 -7.87
N ARG A 68 -12.06 6.54 -9.03
CA ARG A 68 -13.44 6.84 -9.44
C ARG A 68 -14.00 5.69 -10.27
N GLY A 69 -15.17 5.21 -9.84
CA GLY A 69 -15.97 4.27 -10.61
C GLY A 69 -16.59 4.90 -11.87
N LYS A 70 -17.18 4.07 -12.73
CA LYS A 70 -17.81 4.49 -13.98
C LYS A 70 -18.97 5.47 -13.80
N ASN A 71 -19.74 5.30 -12.73
CA ASN A 71 -20.93 6.10 -12.45
C ASN A 71 -20.83 6.78 -11.07
N PRO A 72 -21.55 7.89 -10.84
CA PRO A 72 -21.70 8.46 -9.50
C PRO A 72 -22.24 7.44 -8.50
N GLY A 73 -21.87 7.59 -7.23
CA GLY A 73 -22.24 6.66 -6.18
C GLY A 73 -21.75 7.11 -4.80
N LYS A 74 -21.77 6.18 -3.84
CA LYS A 74 -21.27 6.42 -2.48
C LYS A 74 -19.75 6.59 -2.47
N THR A 75 -19.25 7.25 -1.41
CA THR A 75 -17.82 7.35 -1.14
C THR A 75 -17.42 6.44 0.01
N ILE A 76 -16.35 5.65 -0.15
CA ILE A 76 -15.79 4.77 0.89
C ILE A 76 -14.31 5.11 1.10
N LEU A 77 -13.93 5.46 2.34
CA LEU A 77 -12.55 5.66 2.72
C LEU A 77 -11.95 4.38 3.30
N LEU A 78 -10.84 3.93 2.74
CA LEU A 78 -9.98 2.87 3.28
C LEU A 78 -8.66 3.50 3.73
N ARG A 79 -8.09 3.00 4.85
CA ARG A 79 -6.90 3.60 5.48
C ARG A 79 -5.93 2.53 5.96
N ALA A 80 -4.64 2.78 5.74
CA ALA A 80 -3.52 2.02 6.30
C ALA A 80 -2.49 2.99 6.91
N ASP A 81 -1.92 2.61 8.05
CA ASP A 81 -0.71 3.22 8.62
C ASP A 81 0.55 2.60 7.99
N MET A 82 1.66 3.36 8.05
CA MET A 82 2.92 2.99 7.40
C MET A 82 4.16 3.20 8.27
N ASP A 83 4.02 3.65 9.51
CA ASP A 83 5.16 3.92 10.38
C ASP A 83 5.71 2.67 11.07
N ALA A 84 6.96 2.73 11.48
CA ALA A 84 7.65 1.70 12.24
C ALA A 84 7.93 2.15 13.68
N LEU A 85 8.48 1.24 14.48
CA LEU A 85 8.76 1.46 15.90
C LEU A 85 10.28 1.49 16.18
N PRO A 86 10.73 2.22 17.22
CA PRO A 86 12.13 2.26 17.64
C PRO A 86 12.52 0.98 18.42
N ILE A 87 12.49 -0.15 17.73
CA ILE A 87 12.75 -1.49 18.27
C ILE A 87 13.82 -2.17 17.41
N GLU A 88 14.80 -2.80 18.05
CA GLU A 88 15.77 -3.64 17.34
C GLU A 88 15.10 -4.93 16.86
N GLU A 89 15.22 -5.22 15.56
CA GLU A 89 14.68 -6.46 15.01
C GLU A 89 15.55 -7.66 15.39
N MET A 90 14.96 -8.62 16.09
CA MET A 90 15.62 -9.86 16.52
C MET A 90 15.36 -11.05 15.59
N ASN A 91 14.58 -10.84 14.53
CA ASN A 91 14.22 -11.88 13.58
C ASN A 91 15.42 -12.26 12.70
N ASN A 92 15.43 -13.52 12.25
CA ASN A 92 16.41 -14.02 11.29
C ASN A 92 15.72 -14.34 9.97
N CYS A 93 15.52 -13.32 9.14
CA CYS A 93 14.99 -13.45 7.79
C CYS A 93 15.78 -12.58 6.80
N ASP A 94 15.72 -12.94 5.51
CA ASP A 94 16.49 -12.28 4.44
C ASP A 94 16.06 -10.83 4.17
N TYR A 95 14.91 -10.42 4.70
CA TYR A 95 14.33 -9.09 4.52
C TYR A 95 14.22 -8.31 5.83
N LYS A 96 14.96 -8.70 6.88
CA LYS A 96 15.03 -7.96 8.14
C LYS A 96 15.38 -6.48 7.90
N SER A 97 15.02 -5.64 8.86
CA SER A 97 15.36 -4.23 8.88
C SER A 97 16.86 -4.01 8.66
N LEU A 98 17.18 -3.13 7.72
CA LEU A 98 18.52 -2.62 7.47
C LEU A 98 18.84 -1.41 8.36
N LYS A 99 17.86 -0.91 9.11
CA LYS A 99 18.00 0.26 9.99
C LYS A 99 18.03 -0.21 11.44
N ARG A 100 19.22 -0.16 12.04
CA ARG A 100 19.44 -0.53 13.45
C ARG A 100 18.48 0.23 14.37
N GLY A 101 17.87 -0.48 15.30
CA GLY A 101 16.92 0.06 16.28
C GLY A 101 15.57 0.50 15.70
N VAL A 102 15.23 0.16 14.45
CA VAL A 102 13.93 0.47 13.85
C VAL A 102 13.34 -0.77 13.18
N MET A 103 12.08 -1.09 13.46
CA MET A 103 11.40 -2.30 12.96
C MET A 103 9.91 -2.07 12.74
N HIS A 104 9.36 -2.65 11.67
CA HIS A 104 7.91 -2.81 11.51
C HIS A 104 7.37 -3.94 12.41
N ALA A 105 7.36 -3.71 13.73
CA ALA A 105 6.90 -4.70 14.72
C ALA A 105 5.37 -4.76 14.88
N CYS A 106 4.62 -3.82 14.29
CA CYS A 106 3.15 -3.77 14.32
C CYS A 106 2.50 -4.19 12.98
N GLY A 107 3.31 -4.58 11.99
CA GLY A 107 2.82 -5.05 10.69
C GLY A 107 2.32 -3.96 9.73
N HIS A 108 2.66 -2.68 9.96
CA HIS A 108 2.26 -1.57 9.09
C HIS A 108 2.81 -1.70 7.66
N ASP A 109 3.96 -2.36 7.47
CA ASP A 109 4.45 -2.81 6.17
C ASP A 109 3.44 -3.70 5.44
N GLY A 110 2.78 -4.61 6.18
CA GLY A 110 1.70 -5.45 5.69
C GLY A 110 0.43 -4.68 5.37
N HIS A 111 0.00 -3.76 6.24
CA HIS A 111 -1.19 -2.93 6.03
C HIS A 111 -1.07 -2.10 4.74
N VAL A 112 0.07 -1.43 4.54
CA VAL A 112 0.35 -0.68 3.31
C VAL A 112 0.34 -1.58 2.09
N THR A 113 0.98 -2.74 2.17
CA THR A 113 1.03 -3.70 1.07
C THR A 113 -0.38 -4.13 0.66
N TRP A 114 -1.23 -4.48 1.63
CA TRP A 114 -2.62 -4.84 1.35
C TRP A 114 -3.40 -3.69 0.74
N MET A 115 -3.21 -2.46 1.25
CA MET A 115 -3.88 -1.28 0.69
C MET A 115 -3.47 -1.01 -0.75
N LEU A 116 -2.19 -1.18 -1.09
CA LEU A 116 -1.69 -1.11 -2.47
C LEU A 116 -2.32 -2.19 -3.36
N GLY A 117 -2.47 -3.42 -2.87
CA GLY A 117 -3.17 -4.49 -3.57
C GLY A 117 -4.66 -4.18 -3.81
N VAL A 118 -5.35 -3.66 -2.79
CA VAL A 118 -6.75 -3.21 -2.92
C VAL A 118 -6.86 -2.10 -3.96
N ALA A 119 -5.97 -1.11 -3.91
CA ALA A 119 -5.95 -0.02 -4.88
C ALA A 119 -5.72 -0.52 -6.31
N TYR A 120 -4.82 -1.47 -6.52
CA TYR A 120 -4.60 -2.11 -7.82
C TYR A 120 -5.86 -2.80 -8.35
N VAL A 121 -6.47 -3.66 -7.53
CA VAL A 121 -7.69 -4.40 -7.91
C VAL A 121 -8.84 -3.44 -8.21
N LEU A 122 -9.08 -2.44 -7.36
CA LEU A 122 -10.15 -1.47 -7.57
C LEU A 122 -9.90 -0.62 -8.82
N ASN A 123 -8.66 -0.24 -9.11
CA ASN A 123 -8.34 0.52 -10.32
C ASN A 123 -8.58 -0.31 -11.59
N LYS A 124 -8.25 -1.61 -11.57
CA LYS A 124 -8.54 -2.55 -12.68
C LYS A 124 -10.05 -2.75 -12.90
N LEU A 125 -10.83 -2.68 -11.82
CA LEU A 125 -12.28 -2.89 -11.84
C LEU A 125 -13.08 -1.58 -11.86
N LYS A 126 -12.43 -0.42 -12.03
CA LYS A 126 -13.09 0.90 -11.89
C LYS A 126 -14.30 1.07 -12.80
N ASP A 127 -14.27 0.48 -14.00
CA ASP A 127 -15.38 0.53 -14.96
C ASP A 127 -16.62 -0.29 -14.55
N LYS A 128 -16.47 -1.15 -13.52
CA LYS A 128 -17.50 -2.06 -13.00
C LYS A 128 -18.04 -1.63 -11.64
N ILE A 129 -17.54 -0.54 -11.05
CA ILE A 129 -18.00 0.01 -9.77
C ILE A 129 -18.56 1.43 -9.96
N SER A 130 -19.31 1.90 -8.96
CA SER A 130 -19.88 3.25 -8.92
C SER A 130 -19.42 3.95 -7.64
N GLY A 131 -19.24 5.27 -7.70
CA GLY A 131 -18.75 6.06 -6.57
C GLY A 131 -17.23 6.20 -6.56
N ASN A 132 -16.66 6.35 -5.37
CA ASN A 132 -15.21 6.41 -5.14
C ASN A 132 -14.81 5.95 -3.73
#